data_AF-A0A746DKX8-F1
#
_entry.id   AF-A0A746DKX8-F1
#
_cell.length_a   1.000
_cell.length_b   1.000
_cell.length_c   1.000
_cell.angle_alpha   90.00
_cell.angle_beta   90.00
_cell.angle_gamma   90.00
#
_symmetry.space_group_name_H-M   'P 1'
#
loop_
_entity.id
_entity.type
_entity.pdbx_description
1 polymer ?
#
loop_
_entity_poly.entity_id
_entity_poly.type
_entity_poly.pdbx_seq_one_letter_code
_entity_poly.pdbx_strand_id
1 'polypeptide(L)' 'HVDKLSEDAFDDQCTGANPRYPLISELKQILLDTYYGRDFTEGEVAAKKDVVAAPKAEKKAKKSA' A
#
# COMPACT_ATOMS: atom_id res chain seq x y z
N HIS A 1 10.78 2.04 12.39
CA HIS A 1 12.01 1.68 11.61
C HIS A 1 11.63 1.23 10.21
N VAL A 2 10.87 0.15 10.05
CA VAL A 2 10.38 -0.30 8.73
C VAL A 2 9.54 0.75 8.00
N ASP A 3 8.82 1.60 8.74
CA ASP A 3 7.97 2.67 8.21
C ASP A 3 8.78 3.67 7.37
N LYS A 4 9.85 4.23 7.97
CA LYS A 4 10.79 5.10 7.26
C LYS A 4 11.46 4.39 6.09
N LEU A 5 11.82 3.11 6.23
CA LEU A 5 12.40 2.35 5.12
C LEU A 5 11.41 2.17 3.95
N SER A 6 10.11 2.02 4.22
CA SER A 6 9.08 1.98 3.16
C SER A 6 8.79 3.33 2.53
N GLU A 7 9.02 4.44 3.23
CA GLU A 7 8.96 5.81 2.69
C GLU A 7 10.20 6.09 1.84
N ASP A 8 11.41 5.89 2.39
CA ASP A 8 12.69 6.04 1.69
C ASP A 8 12.74 5.19 0.39
N ALA A 9 12.18 3.96 0.42
CA ALA A 9 12.08 3.09 -0.76
C ALA A 9 11.02 3.51 -1.79
N PHE A 10 9.97 4.23 -1.36
CA PHE A 10 8.96 4.77 -2.27
C PHE A 10 9.50 5.99 -3.04
N ASP A 11 10.28 6.84 -2.37
CA ASP A 11 10.90 8.05 -2.95
C ASP A 11 12.17 7.75 -3.78
N ASP A 12 12.64 6.49 -3.80
CA ASP A 12 13.77 6.06 -4.62
C ASP A 12 13.47 6.23 -6.13
N GLN A 13 14.43 6.77 -6.87
CA GLN A 13 14.30 7.04 -8.31
C GLN A 13 14.03 5.78 -9.15
N CYS A 14 14.42 4.59 -8.66
CA CYS A 14 14.11 3.32 -9.30
C CYS A 14 12.64 2.90 -9.15
N THR A 15 11.90 3.38 -8.15
CA THR A 15 10.51 2.98 -7.91
C THR A 15 9.57 3.41 -9.03
N GLY A 16 9.87 4.54 -9.70
CA GLY A 16 9.14 4.99 -10.90
C GLY A 16 9.26 4.06 -12.12
N ALA A 17 10.24 3.15 -12.15
CA ALA A 17 10.42 2.16 -13.22
C ALA A 17 9.70 0.83 -12.94
N ASN A 18 9.10 0.65 -11.75
CA ASN A 18 8.36 -0.56 -11.41
C ASN A 18 7.04 -0.62 -12.20
N PRO A 19 6.76 -1.70 -12.97
CA PRO A 19 5.53 -1.83 -13.76
C PRO A 19 4.24 -1.77 -12.92
N ARG A 20 4.30 -2.02 -11.60
CA ARG A 20 3.25 -1.67 -10.65
C ARG A 20 3.78 -0.58 -9.72
N TYR A 21 3.21 0.61 -9.81
CA TYR A 21 3.53 1.69 -8.87
C TYR A 21 3.05 1.30 -7.45
N PRO A 22 3.95 1.07 -6.48
CA PRO A 22 3.59 0.48 -5.20
C PRO A 22 3.13 1.55 -4.21
N LEU A 23 2.25 1.19 -3.28
CA LEU A 23 1.93 2.02 -2.13
C LEU A 23 2.95 1.77 -1.01
N ILE A 24 3.29 2.81 -0.23
CA ILE A 24 4.15 2.69 0.97
C ILE A 24 3.67 1.56 1.90
N SER A 25 2.35 1.40 2.05
CA SER A 25 1.76 0.29 2.84
C SER A 25 2.03 -1.11 2.26
N GLU A 26 2.13 -1.25 0.94
CA GLU A 26 2.49 -2.51 0.27
C GLU A 26 3.99 -2.79 0.44
N LEU A 27 4.85 -1.79 0.22
CA LEU A 27 6.30 -1.90 0.45
C LEU A 27 6.61 -2.31 1.90
N LYS A 28 5.96 -1.68 2.88
CA LYS A 28 6.09 -2.04 4.30
C LYS A 28 5.73 -3.50 4.58
N GLN A 29 4.65 -4.00 3.97
CA GLN A 29 4.24 -5.40 4.13
C GLN A 29 5.27 -6.34 3.50
N ILE A 30 5.75 -6.07 2.27
CA ILE A 30 6.78 -6.85 1.58
C ILE A 30 8.08 -6.89 2.42
N LEU A 31 8.51 -5.74 2.97
CA LEU A 31 9.69 -5.66 3.84
C LEU A 31 9.54 -6.49 5.14
N LEU A 32 8.33 -6.58 5.69
CA LEU A 32 8.06 -7.43 6.86
C LEU A 32 7.99 -8.91 6.47
N ASP A 33 7.31 -9.27 5.40
CA ASP A 33 7.15 -10.66 4.97
C ASP A 33 8.49 -11.27 4.57
N THR A 34 9.30 -10.55 3.79
CA THR A 34 10.68 -10.97 3.45
C THR A 34 11.58 -11.14 4.67
N TYR A 35 11.51 -10.24 5.66
CA TYR A 35 12.29 -10.35 6.91
C TYR A 35 11.94 -11.61 7.73
N TYR A 36 10.67 -12.02 7.71
CA TYR A 36 10.20 -13.22 8.43
C TYR A 36 10.10 -14.48 7.56
N GLY A 37 10.52 -14.44 6.29
CA GLY A 37 10.46 -15.58 5.38
C GLY A 37 9.03 -16.02 5.00
N ARG A 38 8.09 -15.07 4.90
CA ARG A 38 6.72 -15.29 4.42
C ARG A 38 6.57 -14.85 2.96
N ASP A 39 5.67 -15.51 2.24
CA ASP A 39 5.25 -15.06 0.91
C ASP A 39 4.31 -13.85 1.01
N PHE A 40 4.52 -12.85 0.16
CA PHE A 40 3.63 -11.69 0.10
C PHE A 40 2.28 -12.06 -0.53
N THR A 41 1.17 -11.70 0.13
CA THR A 41 -0.18 -11.88 -0.41
C THR A 41 -0.96 -10.57 -0.39
N GLU A 42 -1.55 -10.19 -1.53
CA GLU A 42 -2.23 -8.89 -1.68
C GLU A 42 -3.42 -8.71 -0.72
N GLY A 43 -4.09 -9.81 -0.37
CA GLY A 43 -5.25 -9.81 0.54
C GLY A 43 -4.92 -9.35 1.96
N GLU A 44 -3.70 -9.59 2.45
CA GLU A 44 -3.30 -9.16 3.79
C GLU A 44 -3.13 -7.63 3.89
N VAL A 45 -2.71 -6.97 2.80
CA VAL A 45 -2.60 -5.50 2.77
C VAL A 45 -3.97 -4.84 2.75
N ALA A 46 -4.95 -5.43 2.06
CA ALA A 46 -6.33 -4.95 2.05
C ALA A 46 -6.94 -5.00 3.46
N ALA A 47 -6.89 -6.16 4.12
CA ALA A 47 -7.45 -6.37 5.45
C ALA A 47 -6.85 -5.42 6.53
N LYS A 48 -5.61 -4.95 6.35
CA LYS A 48 -4.97 -3.99 7.26
C LYS A 48 -5.37 -2.53 7.01
N LYS A 49 -5.91 -2.18 5.83
CA LYS A 49 -6.40 -0.82 5.54
C LYS A 49 -7.73 -0.52 6.24
N ASP A 50 -8.62 -1.50 6.33
CA ASP A 50 -9.95 -1.33 6.94
C ASP A 50 -9.91 -1.00 8.45
N VAL A 51 -8.79 -1.28 9.13
CA VAL A 51 -8.62 -0.99 10.58
C VAL A 51 -8.20 0.46 10.86
N VAL A 52 -7.77 1.23 9.84
CA VAL A 52 -7.14 2.55 10.02
C VAL A 52 -7.98 3.70 9.44
N ALA A 53 -9.07 3.43 8.72
CA ALA A 53 -9.82 4.44 7.94
C ALA A 53 -11.33 4.50 8.23
N ALA A 54 -11.72 5.19 9.31
CA ALA A 54 -13.08 5.74 9.43
C ALA A 54 -13.08 7.03 10.26
N PRO A 55 -13.89 8.07 9.92
CA PRO A 55 -14.81 8.24 8.77
C PRO A 55 -14.21 9.22 7.70
N LYS A 56 -14.89 9.92 6.77
CA LYS A 56 -16.32 10.23 6.48
C LYS A 56 -16.52 10.76 5.02
N ALA A 57 -17.75 10.65 4.50
CA ALA A 57 -18.56 11.59 3.66
C ALA A 57 -17.94 12.57 2.60
N GLU A 58 -18.57 12.91 1.45
CA GLU A 58 -19.86 12.51 0.83
C GLU A 58 -20.03 12.97 -0.66
N LYS A 59 -20.57 12.07 -1.52
CA LYS A 59 -21.67 12.23 -2.54
C LYS A 59 -21.55 12.96 -3.93
N LYS A 60 -22.34 12.35 -4.86
CA LYS A 60 -23.03 12.80 -6.11
C LYS A 60 -22.22 12.89 -7.43
N ALA A 61 -22.78 12.63 -8.63
CA ALA A 61 -23.95 11.82 -9.06
C ALA A 61 -24.11 11.76 -10.61
N LYS A 62 -24.65 10.63 -11.13
CA LYS A 62 -25.48 10.46 -12.36
C LYS A 62 -24.87 10.82 -13.75
N LYS A 63 -24.78 9.87 -14.70
CA LYS A 63 -25.83 9.32 -15.64
C LYS A 63 -25.93 10.17 -16.92
N SER A 64 -25.67 9.66 -18.12
CA SER A 64 -26.51 8.77 -18.97
C SER A 64 -25.66 8.29 -20.18
N ALA A 65 -26.01 7.27 -20.97
CA ALA A 65 -27.33 6.73 -21.31
C ALA A 65 -27.32 5.20 -21.45
#